data_AF-A0A7X8XKG6-F1
#
_entry.id   AF-A0A7X8XKG6-F1
#
_cell.length_a   1.000
_cell.length_b   1.000
_cell.length_c   1.000
_cell.angle_alpha   90.00
_cell.angle_beta   90.00
_cell.angle_gamma   90.00
#
_symmetry.space_group_name_H-M   'P 1'
#
loop_
_entity.id
_entity.type
_entity.pdbx_description
1 polymer ?
#
loop_
_entity_poly.entity_id
_entity_poly.type
_entity_poly.pdbx_seq_one_letter_code
_entity_poly.pdbx_strand_id
1 'polypeptide(L)'
;MDTTSMVAVDKVAGRFQQFKDAVERVKAGQWASDDFLEFLQNIYTLLAEKRMSAEQLIQESGYEEYAEDEVHQGRDGMDHYELGMQEMSLFLEDGELAHLDQGLDLIWQGNERLNDAMRINRAERKKLEDEWGWM
;
A
#
# COMPACT_ATOMS: atom_id res chain seq x y z
N MET A 1 -18.70 -17.45 8.12
CA MET A 1 -17.42 -16.84 8.55
C MET A 1 -16.64 -16.54 7.30
N ASP A 2 -16.69 -15.28 6.87
CA ASP A 2 -16.03 -14.82 5.66
C ASP A 2 -14.54 -14.57 5.98
N THR A 3 -13.70 -15.53 5.62
CA THR A 3 -12.24 -15.50 5.86
C THR A 3 -11.52 -14.44 5.02
N THR A 4 -12.23 -13.78 4.11
CA THR A 4 -11.70 -12.79 3.18
C THR A 4 -11.18 -11.54 3.90
N SER A 5 -11.77 -11.14 5.03
CA SER A 5 -11.38 -9.91 5.76
C SER A 5 -10.16 -10.06 6.68
N MET A 6 -9.81 -11.30 7.06
CA MET A 6 -8.65 -11.58 7.93
C MET A 6 -7.34 -11.67 7.13
N VAL A 7 -7.41 -12.05 5.86
CA VAL A 7 -6.26 -12.18 4.95
C VAL A 7 -5.66 -10.82 4.53
N ALA A 8 -6.38 -9.72 4.72
CA ALA A 8 -5.95 -8.40 4.28
C ALA A 8 -4.99 -7.69 5.26
N VAL A 9 -5.18 -7.85 6.57
CA VAL A 9 -4.43 -7.08 7.59
C VAL A 9 -2.98 -7.51 7.72
N ASP A 10 -2.71 -8.82 7.71
CA ASP A 10 -1.34 -9.35 7.78
C ASP A 10 -0.52 -9.01 6.52
N LYS A 11 -1.16 -8.71 5.39
CA LYS A 11 -0.48 -8.44 4.12
C LYS A 11 0.04 -7.00 3.98
N VAL A 12 -0.57 -6.03 4.66
CA VAL A 12 -0.23 -4.59 4.51
C VAL A 12 0.98 -4.23 5.37
N ALA A 13 0.99 -4.58 6.66
CA ALA A 13 2.17 -4.47 7.52
C ALA A 13 3.39 -5.26 6.98
N GLY A 14 3.13 -6.40 6.33
CA GLY A 14 4.18 -7.18 5.67
C GLY A 14 4.87 -6.44 4.51
N ARG A 15 4.18 -5.52 3.84
CA ARG A 15 4.75 -4.80 2.70
C ARG A 15 5.75 -3.73 3.14
N PHE A 16 5.42 -2.91 4.13
CA PHE A 16 6.38 -1.94 4.68
C PHE A 16 7.65 -2.66 5.19
N GLN A 17 7.47 -3.79 5.89
CA GLN A 17 8.61 -4.57 6.37
C GLN A 17 9.49 -5.10 5.22
N GLN A 18 8.90 -5.53 4.09
CA GLN A 18 9.67 -5.93 2.90
C GLN A 18 10.55 -4.80 2.37
N PHE A 19 10.04 -3.57 2.30
CA PHE A 19 10.83 -2.41 1.89
C PHE A 19 11.93 -2.08 2.89
N LYS A 20 11.60 -2.10 4.19
CA LYS A 20 12.58 -1.87 5.25
C LYS A 20 13.72 -2.88 5.19
N ASP A 21 13.41 -4.16 5.08
CA ASP A 21 14.40 -5.24 4.98
C ASP A 21 15.28 -5.07 3.72
N ALA A 22 14.68 -4.69 2.59
CA ALA A 22 15.41 -4.42 1.35
C ALA A 22 16.39 -3.25 1.50
N VAL A 23 15.94 -2.13 2.07
CA VAL A 23 16.78 -0.95 2.32
C VAL A 23 17.91 -1.27 3.30
N GLU A 24 17.64 -2.03 4.37
CA GLU A 24 18.66 -2.47 5.32
C GLU A 24 19.73 -3.33 4.64
N ARG A 25 19.34 -4.22 3.73
CA ARG A 25 20.28 -5.04 2.94
C ARG A 25 21.14 -4.22 2.00
N VAL A 26 20.56 -3.22 1.33
CA VAL A 26 21.32 -2.27 0.48
C VAL A 26 22.32 -1.48 1.32
N LYS A 27 21.87 -0.91 2.44
CA LYS A 27 22.74 -0.14 3.37
C LYS A 27 23.87 -1.00 3.96
N ALA A 28 23.61 -2.28 4.19
CA ALA A 28 24.61 -3.23 4.67
C ALA A 28 25.55 -3.74 3.56
N GLY A 29 25.35 -3.35 2.30
CA GLY A 29 26.11 -3.85 1.14
C GLY A 29 25.83 -5.33 0.82
N GLN A 30 24.72 -5.88 1.32
CA GLN A 30 24.30 -7.26 1.08
C GLN A 30 23.54 -7.42 -0.23
N TRP A 31 22.91 -6.34 -0.70
CA TRP A 31 22.27 -6.25 -2.01
C TRP A 31 23.03 -5.27 -2.89
N ALA A 32 23.25 -5.66 -4.14
CA ALA A 32 23.72 -4.74 -5.17
C ALA A 32 22.55 -3.86 -5.66
N SER A 33 22.88 -2.76 -6.35
CA SER A 33 21.87 -1.88 -6.95
C SER A 33 20.94 -2.63 -7.91
N ASP A 34 21.46 -3.63 -8.65
CA ASP A 34 20.65 -4.45 -9.55
C ASP A 34 19.62 -5.31 -8.81
N ASP A 35 20.00 -5.90 -7.66
CA ASP A 35 19.08 -6.68 -6.82
C ASP A 35 17.95 -5.78 -6.27
N PHE A 36 18.30 -4.55 -5.90
CA PHE A 36 17.33 -3.57 -5.39
C PHE A 36 16.41 -3.06 -6.51
N LEU A 37 16.94 -2.83 -7.72
CA LEU A 37 16.13 -2.47 -8.89
C LEU A 37 15.12 -3.57 -9.23
N GLU A 38 15.56 -4.84 -9.26
CA GLU A 38 14.67 -5.97 -9.51
C GLU A 38 13.56 -6.04 -8.45
N PHE A 39 13.92 -5.83 -7.17
CA PHE A 39 12.94 -5.74 -6.09
C PHE A 39 11.91 -4.62 -6.35
N LEU A 40 12.35 -3.40 -6.64
CA LEU A 40 11.45 -2.27 -6.91
C LEU A 40 10.54 -2.54 -8.10
N GLN A 41 11.06 -3.05 -9.21
CA GLN A 41 10.28 -3.36 -10.42
C GLN A 41 9.20 -4.42 -10.19
N ASN A 42 9.55 -5.47 -9.44
CA ASN A 42 8.60 -6.54 -9.07
C ASN A 42 7.46 -6.00 -8.22
N ILE A 43 7.77 -5.15 -7.24
CA ILE A 43 6.74 -4.55 -6.38
C ILE A 43 5.90 -3.52 -7.16
N TYR A 44 6.52 -2.70 -8.02
CA TYR A 44 5.84 -1.72 -8.84
C TYR A 44 4.79 -2.38 -9.73
N THR A 45 5.16 -3.46 -10.43
CA THR A 45 4.26 -4.23 -11.29
C THR A 45 3.06 -4.76 -10.49
N LEU A 46 3.33 -5.37 -9.33
CA LEU A 46 2.29 -5.93 -8.47
C LEU A 46 1.34 -4.86 -7.91
N LEU A 47 1.85 -3.67 -7.57
CA LEU A 47 1.01 -2.58 -7.07
C LEU A 47 0.20 -1.93 -8.19
N ALA A 48 0.77 -1.77 -9.38
CA ALA A 48 0.07 -1.25 -10.56
C ALA A 48 -1.13 -2.15 -10.94
N GLU A 49 -0.93 -3.47 -10.99
CA GLU A 49 -2.00 -4.43 -11.26
C GLU A 49 -3.13 -4.34 -10.22
N LYS A 50 -2.78 -4.24 -8.93
CA LYS A 50 -3.76 -4.10 -7.85
C LYS A 50 -4.52 -2.79 -7.91
N ARG A 51 -3.84 -1.68 -8.19
CA ARG A 51 -4.45 -0.35 -8.35
C ARG A 51 -5.45 -0.38 -9.50
N MET A 52 -5.04 -0.88 -10.67
CA MET A 52 -5.93 -1.00 -11.83
C MET A 52 -7.17 -1.84 -11.51
N SER A 53 -7.01 -3.00 -10.88
CA SER A 53 -8.14 -3.86 -10.51
C SER A 53 -9.06 -3.20 -9.48
N ALA A 54 -8.52 -2.46 -8.51
CA ALA A 54 -9.31 -1.77 -7.50
C ALA A 54 -10.11 -0.61 -8.13
N GLU A 55 -9.46 0.22 -8.95
CA GLU A 55 -10.11 1.34 -9.63
C GLU A 55 -11.22 0.88 -10.58
N GLN A 56 -10.97 -0.19 -11.33
CA GLN A 56 -11.99 -0.78 -12.20
C GLN A 56 -13.23 -1.20 -11.40
N LEU A 57 -13.03 -1.89 -10.27
CA LEU A 57 -14.14 -2.33 -9.42
C LEU A 57 -14.90 -1.13 -8.83
N ILE A 58 -14.20 -0.12 -8.34
CA ILE A 58 -14.79 1.10 -7.79
C ILE A 58 -15.66 1.79 -8.84
N GLN A 59 -15.14 1.93 -10.06
CA GLN A 59 -15.84 2.58 -11.15
C GLN A 59 -17.07 1.78 -11.64
N GLU A 60 -16.94 0.46 -11.80
CA GLU A 60 -18.03 -0.39 -12.29
C GLU A 60 -19.18 -0.52 -11.30
N SER A 61 -18.89 -0.47 -10.00
CA SER A 61 -19.89 -0.63 -8.95
C SER A 61 -20.49 0.68 -8.44
N GLY A 62 -19.87 1.83 -8.76
CA GLY A 62 -20.22 3.12 -8.15
C GLY A 62 -19.90 3.17 -6.65
N TYR A 63 -18.98 2.32 -6.16
CA TYR A 63 -18.67 2.17 -4.73
C TYR A 63 -18.27 3.48 -4.05
N GLU A 64 -17.58 4.35 -4.79
CA GLU A 64 -17.14 5.66 -4.31
C GLU A 64 -18.30 6.55 -3.84
N GLU A 65 -19.50 6.42 -4.40
CA GLU A 65 -20.68 7.20 -3.97
C GLU A 65 -21.13 6.84 -2.55
N TYR A 66 -20.78 5.65 -2.06
CA TYR A 66 -21.20 5.12 -0.77
C TYR A 66 -20.07 5.08 0.26
N ALA A 67 -18.82 5.05 -0.19
CA ALA A 67 -17.63 4.85 0.62
C ALA A 67 -16.50 5.81 0.20
N GLU A 68 -16.84 7.09 -0.02
CA GLU A 68 -15.92 8.13 -0.49
C GLU A 68 -14.65 8.22 0.38
N ASP A 69 -14.81 8.24 1.71
CA ASP A 69 -13.69 8.35 2.65
C ASP A 69 -12.74 7.14 2.59
N GLU A 70 -13.27 5.92 2.46
CA GLU A 70 -12.47 4.70 2.30
C GLU A 70 -11.70 4.75 0.98
N VAL A 71 -12.38 5.07 -0.12
CA VAL A 71 -11.79 5.12 -1.46
C VAL A 71 -10.68 6.16 -1.52
N HIS A 72 -10.90 7.34 -0.95
CA HIS A 72 -9.91 8.41 -0.91
C HIS A 72 -8.68 8.02 -0.10
N GLN A 73 -8.84 7.44 1.11
CA GLN A 73 -7.70 6.94 1.89
C GLN A 73 -6.96 5.81 1.17
N GLY A 74 -7.69 4.94 0.47
CA GLY A 74 -7.13 3.88 -0.36
C GLY A 74 -6.25 4.43 -1.48
N ARG A 75 -6.76 5.41 -2.24
CA ARG A 75 -6.04 6.07 -3.35
C ARG A 75 -4.81 6.82 -2.85
N ASP A 76 -4.97 7.66 -1.83
CA ASP A 76 -3.85 8.39 -1.23
C ASP A 76 -2.77 7.43 -0.74
N GLY A 77 -3.16 6.31 -0.13
CA GLY A 77 -2.23 5.28 0.31
C GLY A 77 -1.41 4.71 -0.84
N MET A 78 -2.05 4.40 -1.97
CA MET A 78 -1.36 3.91 -3.17
C MET A 78 -0.43 4.96 -3.78
N ASP A 79 -0.84 6.23 -3.81
CA ASP A 79 -0.02 7.33 -4.31
C ASP A 79 1.27 7.51 -3.48
N HIS A 80 1.18 7.40 -2.14
CA HIS A 80 2.37 7.46 -1.28
C HIS A 80 3.31 6.28 -1.49
N TYR A 81 2.78 5.08 -1.76
CA TYR A 81 3.60 3.92 -2.14
C TYR A 81 4.34 4.17 -3.46
N GLU A 82 3.66 4.73 -4.45
CA GLU A 82 4.24 5.04 -5.76
C GLU A 82 5.34 6.11 -5.64
N LEU A 83 5.06 7.21 -4.94
CA LEU A 83 6.03 8.26 -4.66
C LEU A 83 7.24 7.72 -3.89
N GLY A 84 7.01 6.85 -2.90
CA GLY A 84 8.10 6.24 -2.13
C GLY A 84 9.00 5.35 -2.98
N MET A 85 8.43 4.57 -3.91
CA MET A 85 9.22 3.78 -4.86
C MET A 85 9.96 4.64 -5.88
N GLN A 86 9.35 5.73 -6.35
CA GLN A 86 10.01 6.70 -7.24
C GLN A 86 11.20 7.36 -6.53
N GLU A 87 11.01 7.79 -5.28
CA GLU A 87 12.09 8.35 -4.46
C GLU A 87 13.23 7.34 -4.26
N MET A 88 12.92 6.08 -3.92
CA MET A 88 13.93 5.02 -3.81
C MET A 88 14.65 4.72 -5.13
N SER A 89 14.02 4.97 -6.28
CA SER A 89 14.67 4.77 -7.57
C SER A 89 15.77 5.82 -7.85
N LEU A 90 15.67 7.01 -7.26
CA LEU A 90 16.71 8.05 -7.37
C LEU A 90 18.04 7.60 -6.75
N PHE A 91 18.00 6.80 -5.68
CA PHE A 91 19.20 6.16 -5.13
C PHE A 91 19.96 5.32 -6.16
N LEU A 92 19.27 4.70 -7.13
CA LEU A 92 19.91 3.92 -8.18
C LEU A 92 20.64 4.81 -9.21
N GLU A 93 20.27 6.09 -9.28
CA GLU A 93 20.87 7.07 -10.21
C GLU A 93 22.10 7.74 -9.61
N ASP A 94 22.03 8.17 -8.35
CA ASP A 94 23.08 8.98 -7.72
C ASP A 94 23.77 8.32 -6.50
N GLY A 95 23.23 7.22 -5.99
CA GLY A 95 23.77 6.49 -4.84
C GLY A 95 23.50 7.14 -3.48
N GLU A 96 22.70 8.21 -3.41
CA GLU A 96 22.46 8.94 -2.17
C GLU A 96 21.48 8.19 -1.26
N LEU A 97 21.97 7.73 -0.11
CA LEU A 97 21.20 6.92 0.84
C LEU A 97 19.97 7.66 1.42
N ALA A 98 19.95 8.99 1.35
CA ALA A 98 18.82 9.79 1.79
C ALA A 98 17.53 9.46 1.04
N HIS A 99 17.62 9.11 -0.25
CA HIS A 99 16.49 8.66 -1.07
C HIS A 99 15.84 7.39 -0.52
N LEU A 100 16.62 6.47 0.05
CA LEU A 100 16.09 5.25 0.66
C LEU A 100 15.29 5.55 1.93
N ASP A 101 15.76 6.48 2.76
CA ASP A 101 15.07 6.87 3.99
C ASP A 101 13.80 7.68 3.71
N GLN A 102 13.86 8.62 2.76
CA GLN A 102 12.70 9.41 2.34
C GLN A 102 11.64 8.52 1.67
N GLY A 103 12.07 7.59 0.81
CA GLY A 103 11.18 6.61 0.23
C GLY A 103 10.51 5.72 1.28
N LEU A 104 11.23 5.29 2.32
CA LEU A 104 10.64 4.49 3.39
C LEU A 104 9.58 5.28 4.17
N ASP A 105 9.82 6.56 4.44
CA ASP A 105 8.84 7.42 5.11
C ASP A 105 7.56 7.57 4.28
N LEU A 106 7.69 7.79 2.97
CA LEU A 106 6.54 7.82 2.06
C LEU A 106 5.76 6.50 2.06
N ILE A 107 6.46 5.36 1.99
CA ILE A 107 5.82 4.04 2.04
C ILE A 107 5.11 3.80 3.39
N TRP A 108 5.71 4.26 4.49
CA TRP A 108 5.08 4.20 5.81
C TRP A 108 3.78 5.01 5.85
N GLN A 109 3.82 6.25 5.37
CA GLN A 109 2.63 7.11 5.28
C GLN A 109 1.55 6.47 4.40
N GLY A 110 1.93 5.85 3.28
CA GLY A 110 1.01 5.10 2.44
C GLY A 110 0.37 3.92 3.17
N ASN A 111 1.17 3.17 3.93
CA ASN A 111 0.69 2.05 4.73
C ASN A 111 -0.32 2.49 5.80
N GLU A 112 -0.09 3.61 6.48
CA GLU A 112 -1.03 4.15 7.48
C GLU A 112 -2.37 4.53 6.85
N ARG A 113 -2.36 5.15 5.66
CA ARG A 113 -3.60 5.50 4.94
C ARG A 113 -4.38 4.27 4.49
N LEU A 114 -3.70 3.23 4.00
CA LEU A 114 -4.35 1.96 3.68
C LEU A 114 -4.95 1.30 4.94
N ASN A 115 -4.27 1.39 6.08
CA ASN A 115 -4.80 0.91 7.36
C ASN A 115 -6.06 1.69 7.77
N ASP A 116 -6.07 3.01 7.58
CA ASP A 116 -7.23 3.85 7.84
C ASP A 116 -8.41 3.53 6.91
N ALA A 117 -8.17 3.32 5.61
CA ALA A 117 -9.18 2.86 4.66
C ALA A 117 -9.84 1.55 5.16
N MET A 118 -9.03 0.57 5.56
CA MET A 118 -9.53 -0.69 6.12
C MET A 118 -10.34 -0.49 7.41
N ARG A 119 -9.93 0.47 8.26
CA ARG A 119 -10.63 0.79 9.50
C ARG A 119 -12.00 1.41 9.23
N ILE A 120 -12.10 2.30 8.24
CA ILE A 120 -13.35 2.92 7.78
C ILE A 120 -14.29 1.84 7.26
N ASN A 121 -13.82 1.00 6.33
CA ASN A 121 -14.58 -0.10 5.76
C ASN A 121 -15.20 -1.01 6.83
N ARG A 122 -14.41 -1.39 7.83
CA ARG A 122 -14.86 -2.24 8.95
C ARG A 122 -15.92 -1.56 9.80
N ALA A 123 -15.75 -0.27 10.08
CA ALA A 123 -16.71 0.50 10.86
C ALA A 123 -18.05 0.63 10.13
N GLU A 124 -18.02 0.85 8.81
CA GLU A 124 -19.21 0.96 7.97
C GLU A 124 -19.95 -0.37 7.84
N ARG A 125 -19.22 -1.47 7.58
CA ARG A 125 -19.80 -2.82 7.57
C ARG A 125 -20.48 -3.15 8.89
N LYS A 126 -19.85 -2.81 10.02
CA LYS A 126 -20.44 -3.04 11.34
C LYS A 126 -21.72 -2.22 11.54
N LYS A 127 -21.75 -0.95 11.11
CA LYS A 127 -22.98 -0.14 11.17
C LYS A 127 -24.10 -0.76 10.35
N LEU A 128 -23.81 -1.23 9.14
CA LEU A 128 -24.81 -1.89 8.29
C LEU A 128 -25.33 -3.20 8.92
N GLU A 129 -24.44 -4.00 9.51
CA GLU A 129 -24.83 -5.20 10.28
C GLU A 129 -25.70 -4.85 11.50
N ASP A 130 -25.34 -3.80 12.24
CA ASP A 130 -26.10 -3.31 13.40
C ASP A 130 -27.45 -2.69 12.99
N GLU A 131 -27.58 -2.09 11.79
CA GLU A 131 -28.83 -1.50 11.31
C GLU A 131 -29.77 -2.52 10.66
N TRP A 132 -29.23 -3.54 9.97
CA TRP A 132 -30.01 -4.55 9.24
C TRP A 132 -30.19 -5.86 10.02
N GLY A 133 -29.37 -6.12 11.05
CA GLY A 133 -29.46 -7.30 11.91
C GLY A 133 -30.55 -7.26 12.98
N TRP A 134 -31.30 -6.15 13.08
CA TRP A 134 -32.46 -5.98 13.98
C TRP A 134 -33.82 -6.05 13.26
N MET A 135 -33.86 -6.43 11.97
CA MET A 135 -35.09 -6.82 11.25
C MET A 135 -35.20 -8.34 11.15
#